data_AF-A0A7V9G589-F1
#
_entry.id   AF-A0A7V9G589-F1
#
_cell.length_a   1.000
_cell.length_b   1.000
_cell.length_c   1.000
_cell.angle_alpha   90.00
_cell.angle_beta   90.00
_cell.angle_gamma   90.00
#
_symmetry.space_group_name_H-M   'P 1'
#
loop_
_entity.id
_entity.type
_entity.pdbx_description
1 polymer ?
#
loop_
_entity_poly.entity_id
_entity_poly.type
_entity_poly.pdbx_seq_one_letter_code
_entity_poly.pdbx_strand_id
1 'polypeptide(L)'
;MITSTATPNQSLNINEASKCCGLSPSVLRIWELRYGWPNPKRKTNGYRAYNQHQVAELKRVAALVKAGTPISNLIIDGLPRWPTDHSRAPAPRSLSATRSLPKPDDAAEALLHRDLIEALETRRGPAMKELLQRIFWTVRPTDEPKTALVPCLVAIAELRRAERKFAEENEVIAMVKDRCIQLLRMLKTPNEALLIVPARESDHALATLTALISCYRGTPARPWLEAGEPTSAYVTVSDGELPEAGGSKQIGRLTTLGGQDIPGLVDLLDANQPLTFVKSPSVVGA
;
A
#
# COMPACT_ATOMS: atom_id res chain seq x y z
N MET A 1 35.76 7.28 39.10
CA MET A 1 34.68 6.73 38.26
C MET A 1 35.33 5.99 37.12
N ILE A 2 35.24 4.67 37.12
CA ILE A 2 35.95 3.77 36.22
C ILE A 2 35.28 3.73 34.83
N THR A 3 36.03 4.15 33.82
CA THR A 3 35.80 3.87 32.40
C THR A 3 36.04 2.39 32.13
N SER A 4 35.07 1.67 31.56
CA SER A 4 35.26 0.34 30.96
C SER A 4 34.35 0.22 29.73
N THR A 5 34.80 0.72 28.58
CA THR A 5 35.38 -0.06 27.46
C THR A 5 34.43 -1.12 26.88
N ALA A 6 33.77 -0.74 25.78
CA ALA A 6 33.11 -1.66 24.86
C ALA A 6 34.09 -2.78 24.45
N THR A 7 33.70 -4.03 24.67
CA THR A 7 34.55 -5.20 24.39
C THR A 7 34.70 -5.39 22.88
N PRO A 8 35.94 -5.51 22.34
CA PRO A 8 36.18 -5.68 20.92
C PRO A 8 35.80 -7.09 20.43
N ASN A 9 35.01 -7.17 19.35
CA ASN A 9 34.92 -8.26 18.36
C ASN A 9 35.43 -9.66 18.80
N GLN A 10 34.82 -10.26 19.82
CA GLN A 10 35.19 -11.61 20.28
C GLN A 10 34.72 -12.65 19.26
N SER A 11 35.67 -13.36 18.64
CA SER A 11 35.38 -14.43 17.68
C SER A 11 35.27 -15.77 18.38
N LEU A 12 34.07 -16.37 18.30
CA LEU A 12 33.69 -17.62 18.94
C LEU A 12 34.12 -18.82 18.10
N ASN A 13 34.57 -19.89 18.75
CA ASN A 13 34.85 -21.15 18.07
C ASN A 13 33.55 -21.93 17.78
N ILE A 14 33.64 -23.02 17.01
CA ILE A 14 32.45 -23.80 16.62
C ILE A 14 31.70 -24.42 17.81
N ASN A 15 32.40 -24.78 18.89
CA ASN A 15 31.78 -25.36 20.09
C ASN A 15 31.04 -24.30 20.91
N GLU A 16 31.62 -23.11 21.01
CA GLU A 16 30.99 -21.95 21.66
C GLU A 16 29.77 -21.48 20.85
N ALA A 17 29.91 -21.33 19.53
CA ALA A 17 28.81 -20.98 18.64
C ALA A 17 27.67 -22.01 18.73
N SER A 18 28.01 -23.30 18.71
CA SER A 18 27.08 -24.43 18.89
C SER A 18 26.28 -24.34 20.20
N LYS A 19 26.95 -24.10 21.33
CA LYS A 19 26.29 -23.90 22.63
C LYS A 19 25.36 -22.68 22.61
N CYS A 20 25.80 -21.59 21.99
CA CYS A 20 24.99 -20.38 21.91
C CYS A 20 23.75 -20.56 21.03
N CYS A 21 23.85 -21.20 19.87
CA CYS A 21 22.72 -21.34 18.94
C CYS A 21 21.83 -22.56 19.22
N GLY A 22 22.25 -23.49 20.08
CA GLY A 22 21.52 -24.72 20.36
C GLY A 22 21.54 -25.72 19.18
N LEU A 23 22.52 -25.59 18.27
CA LEU A 23 22.74 -26.51 17.15
C LEU A 23 23.98 -27.35 17.41
N SER A 24 24.06 -28.56 16.87
CA SER A 24 25.27 -29.38 16.97
C SER A 24 26.38 -28.84 16.05
N PRO A 25 27.68 -29.04 16.38
CA PRO A 25 28.78 -28.63 15.50
C PRO A 25 28.71 -29.27 14.11
N SER A 26 28.14 -30.48 14.02
CA SER A 26 27.93 -31.19 12.75
C SER A 26 26.91 -30.47 11.86
N VAL A 27 25.82 -29.93 12.44
CA VAL A 27 24.80 -29.17 11.69
C VAL A 27 25.41 -27.89 11.11
N LEU A 28 26.23 -27.17 11.88
CA LEU A 28 26.92 -25.96 11.40
C LEU A 28 27.84 -26.27 10.20
N ARG A 29 28.58 -27.38 10.24
CA ARG A 29 29.44 -27.82 9.12
C ARG A 29 28.64 -28.20 7.88
N ILE A 30 27.51 -28.89 8.06
CA ILE A 30 26.65 -29.29 6.94
C ILE A 30 26.01 -28.07 6.28
N TRP A 31 25.57 -27.09 7.07
CA TRP A 31 24.98 -25.86 6.53
C TRP A 31 26.01 -25.04 5.75
N GLU A 32 27.22 -24.87 6.29
CA GLU A 32 28.34 -24.23 5.59
C GLU A 32 28.65 -24.95 4.27
N LEU A 33 28.70 -26.28 4.27
CA LEU A 33 29.01 -27.06 3.07
C LEU A 33 27.90 -26.98 2.00
N ARG A 34 26.63 -27.10 2.42
CA ARG A 34 25.49 -27.20 1.48
C ARG A 34 25.05 -25.85 0.95
N TYR A 35 25.07 -24.82 1.78
CA TYR A 35 24.52 -23.51 1.45
C TYR A 35 25.56 -22.39 1.44
N GLY A 36 26.83 -22.68 1.74
CA GLY A 36 27.87 -21.64 1.87
C GLY A 36 27.65 -20.73 3.09
N TRP A 37 26.73 -21.09 3.99
CA TRP A 37 26.34 -20.29 5.14
C TRP A 37 26.20 -21.16 6.39
N PRO A 38 26.69 -20.71 7.56
CA PRO A 38 27.44 -19.48 7.78
C PRO A 38 28.84 -19.55 7.15
N ASN A 39 29.42 -18.42 6.76
CA ASN A 39 30.79 -18.32 6.25
C ASN A 39 31.73 -17.76 7.35
N PRO A 40 32.14 -18.58 8.35
CA PRO A 40 33.03 -18.12 9.41
C PRO A 40 34.43 -17.84 8.88
N LYS A 41 35.10 -16.83 9.43
CA LYS A 41 36.51 -16.59 9.12
C LYS A 41 37.34 -17.76 9.64
N ARG A 42 38.37 -18.18 8.90
CA ARG A 42 39.36 -19.14 9.40
C ARG A 42 40.47 -18.39 10.12
N LYS A 43 40.80 -18.83 11.33
CA LYS A 43 42.00 -18.37 12.05
C LYS A 43 43.25 -18.97 11.39
N THR A 44 44.42 -18.43 11.71
CA THR A 44 45.72 -18.87 11.19
C THR A 44 46.00 -20.36 11.42
N ASN A 45 45.41 -20.94 12.47
CA ASN A 45 45.46 -22.35 12.81
C ASN A 45 44.41 -23.22 12.09
N GLY A 46 43.67 -22.68 11.12
CA GLY A 46 42.67 -23.39 10.32
C GLY A 46 41.29 -23.57 10.97
N TYR A 47 41.12 -23.15 12.24
CA TYR A 47 39.85 -23.27 12.95
C TYR A 47 38.85 -22.18 12.55
N ARG A 48 37.57 -22.51 12.59
CA ARG A 48 36.45 -21.59 12.29
C ARG A 48 36.23 -20.61 13.43
N ALA A 49 36.04 -19.34 13.07
CA ALA A 49 35.81 -18.24 13.98
C ALA A 49 34.55 -17.47 13.55
N TYR A 50 33.54 -17.52 14.42
CA TYR A 50 32.24 -16.90 14.24
C TYR A 50 32.23 -15.55 14.97
N ASN A 51 31.71 -14.50 14.34
CA ASN A 51 31.46 -13.25 15.05
C ASN A 51 30.10 -13.31 15.78
N GLN A 52 29.85 -12.35 16.66
CA GLN A 52 28.59 -12.30 17.42
C GLN A 52 27.35 -12.15 16.52
N HIS A 53 27.46 -11.42 15.41
CA HIS A 53 26.39 -11.25 14.45
C HIS A 53 25.97 -12.60 13.83
N GLN A 54 26.94 -13.37 13.34
CA GLN A 54 26.74 -14.71 12.79
C GLN A 54 26.10 -15.64 13.82
N VAL A 55 26.48 -15.55 15.09
CA VAL A 55 25.85 -16.35 16.16
C VAL A 55 24.41 -15.92 16.42
N ALA A 56 24.10 -14.63 16.36
CA ALA A 56 22.73 -14.12 16.49
C ALA A 56 21.85 -14.58 15.30
N GLU A 57 22.38 -14.55 14.08
CA GLU A 57 21.69 -15.07 12.89
C GLU A 57 21.49 -16.59 12.98
N LEU A 58 22.51 -17.34 13.40
CA LEU A 58 22.41 -18.78 13.63
C LEU A 58 21.32 -19.14 14.65
N LYS A 59 21.22 -18.39 15.75
CA LYS A 59 20.12 -18.54 16.73
C LYS A 59 18.75 -18.37 16.08
N ARG A 60 18.61 -17.34 15.23
CA ARG A 60 17.33 -17.03 14.58
C ARG A 60 16.95 -18.08 13.54
N VAL A 61 17.90 -18.56 12.73
CA VAL A 61 17.67 -19.67 11.79
C VAL A 61 17.33 -20.94 12.54
N ALA A 62 18.04 -21.26 13.62
CA ALA A 62 17.76 -22.43 14.46
C ALA A 62 16.32 -22.43 15.00
N ALA A 63 15.84 -21.27 15.48
CA ALA A 63 14.48 -21.12 15.96
C ALA A 63 13.43 -21.36 14.86
N LEU A 64 13.66 -20.84 13.66
CA LEU A 64 12.76 -21.00 12.52
C LEU A 64 12.72 -22.44 11.98
N VAL A 65 13.88 -23.11 11.95
CA VAL A 65 13.96 -24.53 11.60
C VAL A 65 13.24 -25.39 12.63
N LYS A 66 13.40 -25.09 13.91
CA LYS A 66 12.66 -25.76 14.99
C LYS A 66 11.15 -25.52 14.90
N ALA A 67 10.74 -24.35 14.40
CA ALA A 67 9.34 -24.01 14.13
C ALA A 67 8.78 -24.65 12.84
N GLY A 68 9.55 -25.49 12.13
CA GLY A 68 9.10 -26.27 10.97
C GLY A 68 9.42 -25.64 9.61
N THR A 69 10.14 -24.52 9.54
CA THR A 69 10.56 -23.94 8.26
C THR A 69 11.81 -24.65 7.74
N PRO A 70 11.82 -25.21 6.51
CA PRO A 70 13.00 -25.88 5.98
C PRO A 70 14.14 -24.87 5.73
N ILE A 71 15.37 -25.25 6.07
CA ILE A 71 16.53 -24.35 5.92
C ILE A 71 16.80 -23.92 4.47
N SER A 72 16.46 -24.75 3.48
CA SER A 72 16.58 -24.40 2.06
C SER A 72 15.79 -23.14 1.67
N ASN A 73 14.72 -22.83 2.42
CA ASN A 73 13.92 -21.62 2.19
C ASN A 73 14.45 -20.42 2.99
N LEU A 74 15.27 -20.69 4.01
CA LEU A 74 15.87 -19.68 4.87
C LEU A 74 17.20 -19.18 4.32
N ILE A 75 17.98 -20.02 3.64
CA ILE A 75 19.25 -19.63 3.04
C ILE A 75 19.14 -19.68 1.52
N ILE A 76 19.14 -18.49 0.90
CA ILE A 76 19.08 -18.33 -0.57
C ILE A 76 20.35 -17.58 -0.98
N ASP A 77 21.08 -18.12 -1.95
CA ASP A 77 22.34 -17.58 -2.47
C ASP A 77 23.41 -17.34 -1.38
N GLY A 78 23.45 -18.21 -0.35
CA GLY A 78 24.42 -18.12 0.75
C GLY A 78 24.13 -17.05 1.80
N LEU A 79 22.93 -16.46 1.78
CA LEU A 79 22.51 -15.44 2.75
C LEU A 79 21.18 -15.81 3.43
N PRO A 80 21.02 -15.46 4.73
CA PRO A 80 19.79 -15.73 5.44
C PRO A 80 18.69 -14.76 4.99
N ARG A 81 17.63 -15.31 4.42
CA ARG A 81 16.36 -14.62 4.19
C ARG A 81 15.42 -14.96 5.34
N TRP A 82 15.09 -13.93 6.12
CA TRP A 82 14.16 -14.07 7.23
C TRP A 82 12.74 -14.21 6.68
N PRO A 83 12.01 -15.27 7.03
CA PRO A 83 10.57 -15.33 6.78
C PRO A 83 9.97 -14.09 7.40
N THR A 84 9.23 -13.34 6.60
CA THR A 84 8.50 -12.18 7.09
C THR A 84 7.38 -12.71 7.98
N ASP A 85 7.65 -12.92 9.27
CA ASP A 85 6.73 -13.39 10.33
C ASP A 85 5.37 -13.89 9.82
N HIS A 86 5.31 -15.09 9.24
CA HIS A 86 4.05 -15.66 8.74
C HIS A 86 3.25 -16.35 9.86
N SER A 87 3.75 -16.31 11.10
CA SER A 87 3.21 -16.99 12.29
C SER A 87 2.17 -16.19 13.06
N ARG A 88 2.01 -14.90 12.77
CA ARG A 88 0.76 -14.18 13.04
C ARG A 88 -0.13 -14.46 11.84
N ALA A 89 -1.31 -15.05 12.03
CA ALA A 89 -2.35 -15.06 11.00
C ALA A 89 -2.33 -13.68 10.32
N PRO A 90 -2.12 -13.58 8.99
CA PRO A 90 -1.75 -12.31 8.41
C PRO A 90 -2.90 -11.35 8.64
N ALA A 91 -2.72 -10.40 9.57
CA ALA A 91 -3.41 -9.12 9.49
C ALA A 91 -3.18 -8.65 8.05
N PRO A 92 -4.23 -8.31 7.28
CA PRO A 92 -4.18 -8.26 5.83
C PRO A 92 -2.96 -7.46 5.38
N ARG A 93 -1.92 -8.19 4.95
CA ARG A 93 -0.69 -7.58 4.44
C ARG A 93 -0.93 -6.96 3.07
N SER A 94 -1.95 -7.43 2.37
CA SER A 94 -2.32 -6.97 1.04
C SER A 94 -3.31 -5.83 1.12
N LEU A 95 -3.10 -4.83 0.27
CA LEU A 95 -4.13 -3.86 -0.10
C LEU A 95 -5.17 -4.59 -0.95
N SER A 96 -6.07 -5.32 -0.29
CA SER A 96 -7.02 -6.24 -0.93
C SER A 96 -7.96 -5.53 -1.89
N ALA A 97 -8.55 -4.41 -1.45
CA ALA A 97 -9.44 -3.61 -2.29
C ALA A 97 -8.64 -2.99 -3.45
N THR A 98 -7.46 -2.44 -3.16
CA THR A 98 -6.58 -1.84 -4.17
C THR A 98 -6.13 -2.86 -5.23
N ARG A 99 -5.80 -4.09 -4.84
CA ARG A 99 -5.42 -5.17 -5.77
C ARG A 99 -6.59 -5.70 -6.60
N SER A 100 -7.82 -5.53 -6.11
CA SER A 100 -9.04 -5.91 -6.83
C SER A 100 -9.50 -4.86 -7.84
N LEU A 101 -8.86 -3.68 -7.87
CA LEU A 101 -9.18 -2.63 -8.82
C LEU A 101 -8.97 -3.12 -10.27
N PRO A 102 -9.78 -2.58 -11.21
CA PRO A 102 -9.67 -2.96 -12.62
C PRO A 102 -8.31 -2.52 -13.17
N LYS A 103 -7.59 -3.48 -13.76
CA LYS A 103 -6.25 -3.24 -14.32
C LYS A 103 -6.33 -2.50 -15.65
N PRO A 104 -5.39 -1.60 -15.95
CA PRO A 104 -5.26 -1.00 -17.27
C PRO A 104 -5.04 -2.07 -18.34
N ASP A 105 -5.58 -1.83 -19.54
CA ASP A 105 -5.48 -2.76 -20.66
C ASP A 105 -4.14 -2.64 -21.41
N ASP A 106 -3.58 -1.43 -21.43
CA ASP A 106 -2.26 -1.17 -21.99
C ASP A 106 -1.14 -1.75 -21.11
N ALA A 107 -0.12 -2.34 -21.75
CA ALA A 107 0.95 -3.04 -21.04
C ALA A 107 1.86 -2.10 -20.23
N ALA A 108 2.14 -0.90 -20.72
CA ALA A 108 2.97 0.08 -20.01
C ALA A 108 2.21 0.68 -18.82
N GLU A 109 0.92 0.96 -18.99
CA GLU A 109 0.05 1.42 -17.90
C GLU A 109 -0.15 0.33 -16.83
N ALA A 110 -0.34 -0.93 -17.24
CA ALA A 110 -0.44 -2.07 -16.33
C ALA A 110 0.84 -2.29 -15.52
N LEU A 111 2.01 -2.06 -16.14
CA LEU A 111 3.30 -2.11 -15.47
C LEU A 111 3.41 -1.02 -14.39
N LEU A 112 3.09 0.23 -14.74
CA LEU A 112 3.10 1.36 -13.80
C LEU A 112 2.12 1.13 -12.65
N HIS A 113 0.90 0.66 -12.96
CA HIS A 113 -0.13 0.33 -11.97
C HIS A 113 0.35 -0.72 -10.97
N ARG A 114 0.97 -1.80 -11.46
CA ARG A 114 1.53 -2.86 -10.60
C ARG A 114 2.63 -2.32 -9.69
N ASP A 115 3.58 -1.57 -10.24
CA ASP A 115 4.73 -1.04 -9.50
C ASP A 115 4.28 -0.01 -8.44
N LEU A 116 3.22 0.76 -8.75
CA LEU A 116 2.60 1.69 -7.80
C LEU A 116 1.92 0.96 -6.64
N ILE A 117 1.15 -0.09 -6.91
CA ILE A 117 0.55 -0.92 -5.86
C ILE A 117 1.63 -1.54 -4.97
N GLU A 118 2.71 -2.05 -5.56
CA GLU A 118 3.84 -2.58 -4.77
C GLU A 118 4.49 -1.48 -3.91
N ALA A 119 4.70 -0.28 -4.45
CA ALA A 119 5.22 0.85 -3.68
C ALA A 119 4.30 1.21 -2.50
N LEU A 120 2.98 1.23 -2.72
CA LEU A 120 1.96 1.49 -1.69
C LEU A 120 1.96 0.42 -0.59
N GLU A 121 1.99 -0.87 -0.95
CA GLU A 121 2.05 -1.98 0.02
C GLU A 121 3.32 -1.93 0.89
N THR A 122 4.44 -1.63 0.24
CA THR A 122 5.75 -1.52 0.89
C THR A 122 5.98 -0.17 1.57
N ARG A 123 5.04 0.78 1.44
CA ARG A 123 5.10 2.15 1.98
C ARG A 123 6.37 2.91 1.55
N ARG A 124 6.79 2.75 0.29
CA ARG A 124 7.95 3.45 -0.29
C ARG A 124 7.55 4.81 -0.84
N GLY A 125 7.46 5.83 0.02
CA GLY A 125 7.05 7.19 -0.35
C GLY A 125 7.76 7.78 -1.59
N PRO A 126 9.10 7.74 -1.68
CA PRO A 126 9.82 8.25 -2.85
C PRO A 126 9.43 7.56 -4.17
N ALA A 127 9.22 6.23 -4.14
CA ALA A 127 8.80 5.48 -5.32
C ALA A 127 7.37 5.85 -5.75
N MET A 128 6.45 6.07 -4.80
CA MET A 128 5.09 6.52 -5.12
C MET A 128 5.10 7.88 -5.82
N LYS A 129 5.88 8.84 -5.32
CA LYS A 129 5.98 10.19 -5.90
C LYS A 129 6.55 10.14 -7.32
N GLU A 130 7.60 9.34 -7.50
CA GLU A 130 8.26 9.14 -8.79
C GLU A 130 7.28 8.55 -9.82
N LEU A 131 6.55 7.49 -9.44
CA LEU A 131 5.53 6.87 -10.29
C LEU A 131 4.36 7.82 -10.60
N LEU A 132 3.90 8.61 -9.62
CA LEU A 132 2.87 9.63 -9.84
C LEU A 132 3.35 10.78 -10.75
N GLN A 133 4.64 11.09 -10.77
CA GLN A 133 5.20 12.04 -11.74
C GLN A 133 5.33 11.42 -13.13
N ARG A 134 5.59 10.12 -13.23
CA ARG A 134 5.67 9.40 -14.51
C ARG A 134 4.35 9.33 -15.27
N ILE A 135 3.19 9.34 -14.58
CA ILE A 135 1.89 9.19 -15.24
C ILE A 135 1.66 10.24 -16.34
N PHE A 136 2.24 11.44 -16.20
CA PHE A 136 2.13 12.54 -17.16
C PHE A 136 2.59 12.19 -18.58
N TRP A 137 3.49 11.21 -18.71
CA TRP A 137 4.12 10.85 -19.98
C TRP A 137 3.80 9.42 -20.39
N THR A 138 3.46 8.56 -19.43
CA THR A 138 3.28 7.12 -19.63
C THR A 138 1.82 6.72 -19.77
N VAL A 139 0.89 7.52 -19.24
CA VAL A 139 -0.54 7.16 -19.12
C VAL A 139 -1.37 8.23 -19.83
N ARG A 140 -2.42 7.81 -20.55
CA ARG A 140 -3.34 8.78 -21.16
C ARG A 140 -4.14 9.50 -20.07
N PRO A 141 -4.47 10.79 -20.22
CA PRO A 141 -5.23 11.55 -19.21
C PRO A 141 -6.55 10.91 -18.77
N THR A 142 -7.24 10.20 -19.67
CA THR A 142 -8.49 9.49 -19.40
C THR A 142 -8.29 8.21 -18.58
N ASP A 143 -7.10 7.61 -18.66
CA ASP A 143 -6.77 6.33 -18.03
C ASP A 143 -6.06 6.53 -16.68
N GLU A 144 -5.49 7.72 -16.42
CA GLU A 144 -4.85 8.07 -15.14
C GLU A 144 -5.68 7.75 -13.88
N PRO A 145 -7.01 8.00 -13.82
CA PRO A 145 -7.82 7.62 -12.68
C PRO A 145 -7.75 6.13 -12.36
N LYS A 146 -7.93 5.27 -13.38
CA LYS A 146 -7.88 3.81 -13.27
C LYS A 146 -6.46 3.32 -12.97
N THR A 147 -5.47 3.90 -13.63
CA THR A 147 -4.07 3.46 -13.57
C THR A 147 -3.39 3.82 -12.27
N ALA A 148 -3.59 5.03 -11.72
CA ALA A 148 -2.81 5.51 -10.58
C ALA A 148 -3.60 6.27 -9.51
N LEU A 149 -4.52 7.16 -9.88
CA LEU A 149 -5.12 8.10 -8.92
C LEU A 149 -6.10 7.41 -7.96
N VAL A 150 -6.98 6.54 -8.47
CA VAL A 150 -7.88 5.72 -7.62
C VAL A 150 -7.07 4.74 -6.77
N PRO A 151 -6.11 3.96 -7.32
CA PRO A 151 -5.24 3.11 -6.50
C PRO A 151 -4.58 3.82 -5.32
N CYS A 152 -4.10 5.05 -5.49
CA CYS A 152 -3.51 5.81 -4.39
C CYS A 152 -4.51 6.10 -3.26
N LEU A 153 -5.70 6.64 -3.56
CA LEU A 153 -6.67 6.96 -2.51
C LEU A 153 -7.22 5.69 -1.84
N VAL A 154 -7.54 4.66 -2.62
CA VAL A 154 -8.03 3.37 -2.09
C VAL A 154 -6.99 2.71 -1.19
N ALA A 155 -5.72 2.69 -1.60
CA ALA A 155 -4.64 2.15 -0.79
C ALA A 155 -4.45 2.91 0.53
N ILE A 156 -4.48 4.23 0.48
CA ILE A 156 -4.36 5.07 1.67
C ILE A 156 -5.53 4.82 2.63
N ALA A 157 -6.75 4.70 2.11
CA ALA A 157 -7.93 4.37 2.91
C ALA A 157 -7.81 2.99 3.58
N GLU A 158 -7.35 1.96 2.85
CA GLU A 158 -7.07 0.63 3.41
C GLU A 158 -5.99 0.68 4.50
N LEU A 159 -4.90 1.41 4.25
CA LEU A 159 -3.81 1.59 5.22
C LEU A 159 -4.28 2.32 6.47
N ARG A 160 -5.09 3.38 6.34
CA ARG A 160 -5.69 4.10 7.46
C ARG A 160 -6.59 3.20 8.29
N ARG A 161 -7.47 2.43 7.64
CA ARG A 161 -8.37 1.48 8.31
C ARG A 161 -7.60 0.38 9.06
N ALA A 162 -6.44 -0.01 8.55
CA ALA A 162 -5.52 -0.94 9.19
C ALA A 162 -4.55 -0.28 10.20
N GLU A 163 -4.68 1.01 10.47
CA GLU A 163 -3.79 1.81 11.34
C GLU A 163 -2.30 1.80 10.90
N ARG A 164 -2.04 1.65 9.60
CA ARG A 164 -0.70 1.54 8.98
C ARG A 164 -0.31 2.79 8.18
N LYS A 165 -0.28 3.94 8.86
CA LYS A 165 0.10 5.24 8.25
C LYS A 165 1.55 5.25 7.76
N PHE A 166 1.85 6.16 6.85
CA PHE A 166 3.22 6.45 6.37
C PHE A 166 3.47 7.96 6.30
N ALA A 167 4.73 8.37 6.25
CA ALA A 167 5.11 9.77 6.41
C ALA A 167 4.61 10.65 5.25
N GLU A 168 4.69 10.16 4.02
CA GLU A 168 4.38 10.91 2.80
C GLU A 168 2.90 10.88 2.41
N GLU A 169 2.01 10.39 3.27
CA GLU A 169 0.59 10.20 2.97
C GLU A 169 -0.09 11.49 2.47
N ASN A 170 0.11 12.59 3.19
CA ASN A 170 -0.47 13.89 2.83
C ASN A 170 0.08 14.42 1.51
N GLU A 171 1.36 14.16 1.22
CA GLU A 171 1.99 14.59 -0.03
C GLU A 171 1.43 13.81 -1.22
N VAL A 172 1.25 12.49 -1.07
CA VAL A 172 0.64 11.64 -2.10
C VAL A 172 -0.80 12.08 -2.38
N ILE A 173 -1.59 12.36 -1.33
CA ILE A 173 -2.95 12.89 -1.47
C ILE A 173 -2.96 14.25 -2.19
N ALA A 174 -2.02 15.14 -1.84
CA ALA A 174 -1.90 16.44 -2.51
C ALA A 174 -1.55 16.28 -3.99
N MET A 175 -0.62 15.40 -4.35
CA MET A 175 -0.27 15.12 -5.74
C MET A 175 -1.47 14.60 -6.55
N VAL A 176 -2.26 13.68 -5.98
CA VAL A 176 -3.50 13.18 -6.61
C VAL A 176 -4.49 14.31 -6.83
N LYS A 177 -4.75 15.11 -5.78
CA LYS A 177 -5.67 16.25 -5.84
C LYS A 177 -5.25 17.26 -6.91
N ASP A 178 -3.98 17.66 -6.92
CA ASP A 178 -3.44 18.67 -7.83
C ASP A 178 -3.51 18.17 -9.27
N ARG A 179 -3.24 16.89 -9.52
CA ARG A 179 -3.42 16.29 -10.84
C ARG A 179 -4.89 16.31 -11.28
N CYS A 180 -5.82 15.96 -10.39
CA CYS A 180 -7.24 16.01 -10.71
C CYS A 180 -7.70 17.43 -11.06
N ILE A 181 -7.22 18.45 -10.33
CA ILE A 181 -7.52 19.85 -10.62
C ILE A 181 -6.97 20.26 -11.99
N GLN A 182 -5.75 19.85 -12.34
CA GLN A 182 -5.18 20.13 -13.66
C GLN A 182 -6.04 19.55 -14.79
N LEU A 183 -6.45 18.29 -14.66
CA LEU A 183 -7.28 17.62 -15.67
C LEU A 183 -8.69 18.24 -15.77
N LEU A 184 -9.33 18.53 -14.63
CA LEU A 184 -10.65 19.20 -14.61
C LEU A 184 -10.62 20.58 -15.27
N ARG A 185 -9.55 21.36 -15.07
CA ARG A 185 -9.39 22.67 -15.74
C ARG A 185 -9.35 22.54 -17.26
N MET A 186 -8.84 21.43 -17.79
CA MET A 186 -8.80 21.19 -19.23
C MET A 186 -10.18 20.83 -19.80
N LEU A 187 -11.07 20.24 -18.99
CA LEU A 187 -12.38 19.75 -19.42
C LEU A 187 -13.49 20.82 -19.51
N LYS A 188 -13.25 22.06 -19.01
CA LYS A 188 -14.21 23.19 -19.02
C LYS A 188 -15.63 22.81 -18.57
N THR A 189 -15.84 22.69 -17.26
CA THR A 189 -17.15 22.30 -16.70
C THR A 189 -18.15 23.47 -16.67
N PRO A 190 -19.44 23.23 -17.02
CA PRO A 190 -20.49 24.23 -16.99
C PRO A 190 -20.92 24.58 -15.56
N ASN A 191 -21.59 25.73 -15.37
CA ASN A 191 -22.05 26.17 -14.05
C ASN A 191 -23.10 25.22 -13.43
N GLU A 192 -23.92 24.59 -14.27
CA GLU A 192 -24.97 23.63 -13.86
C GLU A 192 -24.43 22.21 -13.61
N ALA A 193 -23.11 22.03 -13.60
CA ALA A 193 -22.48 20.76 -13.30
C ALA A 193 -22.86 20.22 -11.91
N LEU A 194 -22.92 18.90 -11.80
CA LEU A 194 -23.10 18.19 -10.54
C LEU A 194 -22.03 18.61 -9.52
N LEU A 195 -22.44 18.90 -8.30
CA LEU A 195 -21.53 19.33 -7.25
C LEU A 195 -21.08 18.13 -6.41
N ILE A 196 -19.77 17.97 -6.28
CA ILE A 196 -19.17 16.96 -5.41
C ILE A 196 -18.65 17.65 -4.15
N VAL A 197 -19.33 17.41 -3.02
CA VAL A 197 -19.11 18.08 -1.75
C VAL A 197 -18.26 17.19 -0.85
N PRO A 198 -17.04 17.62 -0.45
CA PRO A 198 -16.28 16.91 0.56
C PRO A 198 -16.96 17.04 1.92
N ALA A 199 -17.12 15.93 2.65
CA ALA A 199 -17.68 15.97 4.00
C ALA A 199 -16.75 16.67 5.01
N ARG A 200 -15.45 16.64 4.75
CA ARG A 200 -14.37 17.20 5.58
C ARG A 200 -13.33 17.85 4.70
N GLU A 201 -12.52 18.75 5.26
CA GLU A 201 -11.40 19.34 4.53
C GLU A 201 -10.37 18.32 4.03
N SER A 202 -10.24 17.18 4.71
CA SER A 202 -9.38 16.08 4.25
C SER A 202 -9.90 15.37 2.99
N ASP A 203 -11.19 15.51 2.66
CA ASP A 203 -11.86 14.75 1.60
C ASP A 203 -11.81 15.46 0.24
N HIS A 204 -11.11 16.60 0.13
CA HIS A 204 -11.02 17.36 -1.11
C HIS A 204 -10.40 16.56 -2.28
N ALA A 205 -9.41 15.71 -2.02
CA ALA A 205 -8.82 14.87 -3.05
C ALA A 205 -9.82 13.84 -3.60
N LEU A 206 -10.66 13.28 -2.72
CA LEU A 206 -11.73 12.38 -3.11
C LEU A 206 -12.80 13.13 -3.93
N ALA A 207 -13.14 14.36 -3.53
CA ALA A 207 -14.12 15.19 -4.25
C ALA A 207 -13.64 15.56 -5.66
N THR A 208 -12.38 15.99 -5.80
CA THR A 208 -11.81 16.32 -7.12
C THR A 208 -11.68 15.10 -8.02
N LEU A 209 -11.26 13.95 -7.48
CA LEU A 209 -11.16 12.71 -8.25
C LEU A 209 -12.54 12.20 -8.69
N THR A 210 -13.53 12.24 -7.80
CA THR A 210 -14.91 11.85 -8.11
C THR A 210 -15.51 12.74 -9.20
N ALA A 211 -15.29 14.06 -9.13
CA ALA A 211 -15.72 14.99 -10.17
C ALA A 211 -15.03 14.69 -11.51
N LEU A 212 -13.72 14.40 -11.50
CA LEU A 212 -12.96 14.06 -12.70
C LEU A 212 -13.51 12.79 -13.37
N ILE A 213 -13.69 11.72 -12.61
CA ILE A 213 -14.23 10.45 -13.14
C ILE A 213 -15.64 10.67 -13.71
N SER A 214 -16.48 11.44 -13.02
CA SER A 214 -17.83 11.79 -13.50
C SER A 214 -17.79 12.50 -14.85
N CYS A 215 -16.89 13.48 -15.02
CA CYS A 215 -16.71 14.17 -16.29
C CYS A 215 -16.25 13.24 -17.42
N TYR A 216 -15.28 12.37 -17.17
CA TYR A 216 -14.85 11.36 -18.16
C TYR A 216 -15.95 10.34 -18.48
N ARG A 217 -16.89 10.12 -17.56
CA ARG A 217 -18.09 9.30 -17.75
C ARG A 217 -19.23 10.02 -18.47
N GLY A 218 -19.05 11.29 -18.86
CA GLY A 218 -20.05 12.08 -19.59
C GLY A 218 -21.01 12.89 -18.71
N THR A 219 -20.82 12.87 -17.39
CA THR A 219 -21.61 13.66 -16.44
C THR A 219 -20.80 14.87 -15.98
N PRO A 220 -21.12 16.10 -16.42
CA PRO A 220 -20.38 17.28 -15.98
C PRO A 220 -20.46 17.44 -14.46
N ALA A 221 -19.30 17.48 -13.80
CA ALA A 221 -19.20 17.58 -12.35
C ALA A 221 -18.05 18.50 -11.92
N ARG A 222 -18.18 19.13 -10.75
CA ARG A 222 -17.12 19.96 -10.16
C ARG A 222 -17.04 19.78 -8.64
N PRO A 223 -15.85 19.89 -8.04
CA PRO A 223 -15.72 19.93 -6.59
C PRO A 223 -16.38 21.21 -6.05
N TRP A 224 -17.08 21.09 -4.93
CA TRP A 224 -17.59 22.23 -4.17
C TRP A 224 -16.51 22.72 -3.21
N LEU A 225 -16.11 23.98 -3.38
CA LEU A 225 -15.04 24.64 -2.61
C LEU A 225 -15.56 25.80 -1.75
N GLU A 226 -16.85 26.08 -1.83
CA GLU A 226 -17.50 27.20 -1.13
C GLU A 226 -17.96 26.76 0.27
N ALA A 227 -18.07 27.74 1.17
CA ALA A 227 -18.63 27.49 2.49
C ALA A 227 -20.17 27.39 2.42
N GLY A 228 -20.74 26.43 3.16
CA GLY A 228 -22.19 26.23 3.24
C GLY A 228 -22.72 25.14 2.30
N GLU A 229 -24.04 24.90 2.35
CA GLU A 229 -24.70 23.89 1.54
C GLU A 229 -24.94 24.39 0.10
N PRO A 230 -24.74 23.53 -0.91
CA PRO A 230 -25.05 23.89 -2.28
C PRO A 230 -26.56 24.07 -2.52
N THR A 231 -26.89 25.00 -3.42
CA THR A 231 -28.28 25.26 -3.83
C THR A 231 -28.79 24.33 -4.92
N SER A 232 -27.89 23.61 -5.61
CA SER A 232 -28.19 22.64 -6.67
C SER A 232 -27.91 21.20 -6.22
N ALA A 233 -28.23 20.23 -7.07
CA ALA A 233 -28.03 18.81 -6.78
C ALA A 233 -26.55 18.50 -6.50
N TYR A 234 -26.30 17.74 -5.43
CA TYR A 234 -24.94 17.43 -5.00
C TYR A 234 -24.78 16.02 -4.44
N VAL A 235 -23.55 15.53 -4.49
CA VAL A 235 -23.11 14.25 -3.91
C VAL A 235 -22.11 14.55 -2.81
N THR A 236 -22.28 13.92 -1.64
CA THR A 236 -21.30 14.06 -0.56
C THR A 236 -20.31 12.91 -0.59
N VAL A 237 -19.03 13.22 -0.45
CA VAL A 237 -17.95 12.22 -0.43
C VAL A 237 -17.17 12.26 0.88
N SER A 238 -16.72 11.10 1.36
CA SER A 238 -15.82 11.04 2.51
C SER A 238 -14.90 9.81 2.52
N ASP A 239 -13.68 9.96 3.03
CA ASP A 239 -12.76 8.85 3.29
C ASP A 239 -13.00 8.18 4.67
N GLY A 240 -14.13 8.46 5.32
CA GLY A 240 -14.49 7.91 6.63
C GLY A 240 -16.00 7.88 6.86
N GLU A 241 -16.43 8.13 8.11
CA GLU A 241 -17.85 8.28 8.42
C GLU A 241 -18.43 9.51 7.72
N LEU A 242 -19.39 9.25 6.84
CA LEU A 242 -20.18 10.28 6.21
C LEU A 242 -21.16 10.88 7.24
N PRO A 243 -21.33 12.20 7.28
CA PRO A 243 -22.35 12.85 8.10
C PRO A 243 -23.75 12.36 7.69
N GLU A 244 -24.71 12.43 8.62
CA GLU A 244 -26.11 12.06 8.34
C GLU A 244 -26.64 12.74 7.07
N ALA A 245 -27.47 12.05 6.32
CA ALA A 245 -28.07 12.59 5.10
C ALA A 245 -28.96 13.78 5.48
N GLY A 246 -28.55 15.00 5.10
CA GLY A 246 -29.09 16.22 5.70
C GLY A 246 -29.71 17.21 4.72
N GLY A 247 -29.13 17.40 3.54
CA GLY A 247 -29.58 18.47 2.65
C GLY A 247 -30.64 18.02 1.65
N SER A 248 -31.66 18.86 1.47
CA SER A 248 -32.79 18.62 0.56
C SER A 248 -32.41 18.42 -0.92
N LYS A 249 -31.18 18.79 -1.31
CA LYS A 249 -30.63 18.67 -2.66
C LYS A 249 -29.56 17.57 -2.78
N GLN A 250 -29.29 16.82 -1.70
CA GLN A 250 -28.35 15.70 -1.72
C GLN A 250 -28.95 14.55 -2.52
N ILE A 251 -28.28 14.14 -3.61
CA ILE A 251 -28.77 13.08 -4.50
C ILE A 251 -28.00 11.75 -4.33
N GLY A 252 -26.92 11.76 -3.56
CA GLY A 252 -26.11 10.56 -3.34
C GLY A 252 -24.94 10.76 -2.39
N ARG A 253 -24.29 9.65 -2.05
CA ARG A 253 -23.14 9.60 -1.15
C ARG A 253 -22.11 8.62 -1.71
N LEU A 254 -20.84 8.88 -1.45
CA LEU A 254 -19.75 8.01 -1.87
C LEU A 254 -18.63 7.99 -0.83
N THR A 255 -18.01 6.82 -0.65
CA THR A 255 -16.79 6.72 0.14
C THR A 255 -15.64 6.18 -0.70
N THR A 256 -14.40 6.28 -0.22
CA THR A 256 -13.25 5.76 -0.96
C THR A 256 -13.35 4.24 -1.19
N LEU A 257 -13.69 3.49 -0.14
CA LEU A 257 -13.77 2.01 -0.15
C LEU A 257 -15.19 1.46 -0.40
N GLY A 258 -16.20 2.32 -0.42
CA GLY A 258 -17.60 1.89 -0.43
C GLY A 258 -18.09 1.35 0.92
N GLY A 259 -19.35 0.93 0.95
CA GLY A 259 -20.02 0.26 2.07
C GLY A 259 -21.13 -0.66 1.56
N GLN A 260 -21.96 -1.19 2.48
CA GLN A 260 -23.10 -2.06 2.11
C GLN A 260 -24.05 -1.35 1.13
N ASP A 261 -24.45 -0.11 1.43
CA ASP A 261 -25.40 0.67 0.61
C ASP A 261 -24.78 1.92 -0.04
N ILE A 262 -23.46 2.07 0.07
CA ILE A 262 -22.73 3.26 -0.39
C ILE A 262 -21.71 2.84 -1.45
N PRO A 263 -21.71 3.44 -2.65
CA PRO A 263 -20.71 3.16 -3.68
C PRO A 263 -19.30 3.62 -3.25
N GLY A 264 -18.31 2.87 -3.74
CA GLY A 264 -16.88 3.17 -3.64
C GLY A 264 -16.33 3.84 -4.90
N LEU A 265 -15.07 4.28 -4.87
CA LEU A 265 -14.40 4.75 -6.09
C LEU A 265 -14.30 3.66 -7.17
N VAL A 266 -14.18 2.39 -6.76
CA VAL A 266 -14.13 1.25 -7.69
C VAL A 266 -15.39 1.15 -8.54
N ASP A 267 -16.56 1.46 -7.97
CA ASP A 267 -17.85 1.38 -8.65
C ASP A 267 -17.96 2.46 -9.76
N LEU A 268 -17.20 3.56 -9.64
CA LEU A 268 -17.17 4.61 -10.67
C LEU A 268 -16.27 4.29 -11.86
N LEU A 269 -15.36 3.32 -11.73
CA LEU A 269 -14.41 2.97 -12.78
C LEU A 269 -15.02 2.04 -13.84
N ASP A 270 -16.14 1.37 -13.56
CA ASP A 270 -16.78 0.48 -14.52
C ASP A 270 -17.52 1.29 -15.59
N ALA A 271 -16.89 1.45 -16.75
CA ALA A 271 -17.45 2.15 -17.92
C ALA A 271 -18.79 1.57 -18.40
N ASN A 272 -19.08 0.30 -18.12
CA ASN A 272 -20.27 -0.39 -18.61
C ASN A 272 -21.49 -0.20 -17.71
N GLN A 273 -21.30 0.31 -16.49
CA GLN A 273 -22.39 0.61 -15.57
C GLN A 273 -22.78 2.10 -15.63
N PRO A 274 -24.06 2.45 -15.40
CA PRO A 274 -24.45 3.84 -15.23
C PRO A 274 -23.77 4.44 -13.99
N LEU A 275 -23.43 5.72 -14.08
CA LEU A 275 -22.85 6.48 -12.97
C LEU A 275 -23.91 6.62 -11.86
N THR A 276 -23.80 5.82 -10.79
CA THR A 276 -24.75 5.84 -9.66
C THR A 276 -24.07 6.17 -8.35
N PHE A 277 -24.61 7.16 -7.63
CA PHE A 277 -24.18 7.57 -6.29
C PHE A 277 -25.08 7.01 -5.17
N VAL A 278 -25.87 6.01 -5.50
CA VAL A 278 -26.77 5.25 -4.60
C VAL A 278 -26.65 3.80 -5.02
N LYS A 279 -26.38 2.88 -4.09
CA LYS A 279 -26.53 1.44 -4.38
C LYS A 279 -28.02 1.08 -4.31
N SER A 280 -28.54 0.41 -5.33
CA SER A 280 -29.86 -0.21 -5.22
C SER A 280 -29.84 -1.20 -4.05
N PRO A 281 -30.86 -1.24 -3.17
CA PRO A 281 -30.91 -2.26 -2.14
C PRO A 281 -30.85 -3.61 -2.84
N SER A 282 -29.89 -4.45 -2.43
CA SER A 282 -29.86 -5.84 -2.87
C SER A 282 -31.22 -6.43 -2.52
N VAL A 283 -32.03 -6.74 -3.53
CA VAL A 283 -33.25 -7.50 -3.34
C VAL A 283 -32.80 -8.88 -2.88
N VAL A 284 -32.68 -9.04 -1.57
CA VAL A 284 -32.54 -10.34 -0.94
C VAL A 284 -33.82 -11.07 -1.30
N GLY A 285 -33.68 -12.08 -2.16
CA GLY A 285 -34.78 -12.90 -2.63
C GLY A 285 -35.60 -13.40 -1.44
N ALA A 286 -36.90 -13.15 -1.51
CA ALA A 286 -37.90 -13.90 -0.79
C ALA A 286 -38.17 -15.22 -1.51
#